data_AF-I3ZI93-F1
#
_entry.id   AF-I3ZI93-F1
#
_cell.length_a   1.000
_cell.length_b   1.000
_cell.length_c   1.000
_cell.angle_alpha   90.00
_cell.angle_beta   90.00
_cell.angle_gamma   90.00
#
_symmetry.space_group_name_H-M   'P 1'
#
loop_
_entity.id
_entity.type
_entity.pdbx_description
1 polymer ?
#
loop_
_entity_poly.entity_id
_entity_poly.type
_entity_poly.pdbx_seq_one_letter_code
_entity_poly.pdbx_strand_id
1 'polypeptide(L)'
;MVATATQQRATQGFVENLSWVRARPSLTAIEVAWRWIFGVPALLLIYREVVKVFAAVPWRSTGVEAVTVNQLLTDPMKASTTIAAFAQVVGPGLYRSAIWLAPLLLVVWAVVSGLGRTVLLKRMDRSLRPNAGTLMLLQLLRVLPLALSFGVWWAGVRALAAWAILQPIAAGGEPAMMAYVGGVIVLSLGLFVVTAAVGWVFSLAPLLSAIKGQGPMASLRDSLHVGRMRGGLVEINMVLSIVKIALLVLALVFSACPLPFQTEITDEFLFWWNFAVAIWYFLASDFFHVARVSSYLRLWQASSETVRKEGVLAE
;
A
#
# COMPACT_ATOMS: atom_id res chain seq x y z
N MET A 1 -47.57 6.48 5.57
CA MET A 1 -46.27 6.41 6.26
C MET A 1 -45.29 5.69 5.34
N VAL A 2 -44.41 6.44 4.67
CA VAL A 2 -43.33 5.84 3.89
C VAL A 2 -42.35 5.23 4.87
N ALA A 3 -42.28 3.90 4.92
CA ALA A 3 -41.24 3.22 5.67
C ALA A 3 -39.89 3.67 5.09
N THR A 4 -39.18 4.52 5.82
CA THR A 4 -37.79 4.85 5.55
C THR A 4 -37.02 3.54 5.62
N ALA A 5 -36.77 2.94 4.46
CA ALA A 5 -35.87 1.80 4.33
C ALA A 5 -34.59 2.19 5.06
N THR A 6 -34.33 1.51 6.18
CA THR A 6 -33.20 1.81 7.05
C THR A 6 -31.96 1.68 6.18
N GLN A 7 -31.31 2.81 5.90
CA GLN A 7 -30.14 2.86 5.05
C GLN A 7 -29.07 1.98 5.71
N GLN A 8 -28.96 0.73 5.25
CA GLN A 8 -28.02 -0.25 5.78
C GLN A 8 -26.63 0.40 5.76
N ARG A 9 -25.96 0.45 6.92
CA ARG A 9 -24.64 1.07 7.02
C ARG A 9 -23.69 0.36 6.05
N ALA A 10 -22.86 1.12 5.34
CA ALA A 10 -21.98 0.54 4.32
C ALA A 10 -21.03 -0.52 4.92
N THR A 11 -20.66 -0.36 6.19
CA THR A 11 -19.94 -1.34 6.99
C THR A 11 -20.65 -2.69 7.19
N GLN A 12 -21.97 -2.71 7.37
CA GLN A 12 -22.72 -3.97 7.51
C GLN A 12 -22.70 -4.76 6.19
N GLY A 13 -22.96 -4.08 5.08
CA GLY A 13 -22.83 -4.69 3.75
C GLY A 13 -21.38 -5.10 3.41
N PHE A 14 -20.38 -4.43 3.99
CA PHE A 14 -18.98 -4.82 3.84
C PHE A 14 -18.68 -6.18 4.51
N VAL A 15 -19.19 -6.42 5.73
CA VAL A 15 -18.97 -7.69 6.44
C VAL A 15 -19.61 -8.87 5.70
N GLU A 16 -20.85 -8.72 5.22
CA GLU A 16 -21.51 -9.73 4.39
C GLU A 16 -20.71 -10.03 3.12
N ASN A 17 -20.12 -8.99 2.53
CA ASN A 17 -19.30 -9.13 1.34
C ASN A 17 -17.96 -9.86 1.60
N LEU A 18 -17.39 -9.79 2.82
CA LEU A 18 -16.23 -10.60 3.18
C LEU A 18 -16.55 -12.11 3.09
N SER A 19 -17.71 -12.53 3.59
CA SER A 19 -18.17 -13.91 3.48
C SER A 19 -18.36 -14.32 2.02
N TRP A 20 -18.89 -13.42 1.18
CA TRP A 20 -19.05 -13.65 -0.25
C TRP A 20 -17.71 -13.84 -0.99
N VAL A 21 -16.68 -13.04 -0.64
CA VAL A 21 -15.32 -13.19 -1.20
C VAL A 21 -14.67 -14.47 -0.70
N ARG A 22 -14.82 -14.79 0.60
CA ARG A 22 -14.30 -16.03 1.19
C ARG A 22 -14.85 -17.27 0.49
N ALA A 23 -16.13 -17.27 0.11
CA ALA A 23 -16.75 -18.34 -0.65
C ALA A 23 -16.25 -18.48 -2.11
N ARG A 24 -15.47 -17.50 -2.61
CA ARG A 24 -14.90 -17.50 -3.96
C ARG A 24 -13.38 -17.29 -3.92
N PRO A 25 -12.62 -18.27 -3.39
CA PRO A 25 -11.17 -18.15 -3.26
C PRO A 25 -10.45 -17.90 -4.60
N SER A 26 -11.08 -18.28 -5.73
CA SER A 26 -10.55 -17.97 -7.07
C SER A 26 -10.33 -16.47 -7.32
N LEU A 27 -11.09 -15.58 -6.68
CA LEU A 27 -10.91 -14.13 -6.83
C LEU A 27 -9.60 -13.67 -6.16
N THR A 28 -9.38 -14.13 -4.93
CA THR A 28 -8.12 -13.87 -4.20
C THR A 28 -6.95 -14.53 -4.88
N ALA A 29 -7.11 -15.77 -5.38
CA ALA A 29 -6.05 -16.47 -6.09
C ALA A 29 -5.61 -15.73 -7.36
N ILE A 30 -6.54 -15.15 -8.13
CA ILE A 30 -6.19 -14.30 -9.28
C ILE A 30 -5.39 -13.08 -8.84
N GLU A 31 -5.84 -12.38 -7.78
CA GLU A 31 -5.16 -11.19 -7.27
C GLU A 31 -3.73 -11.49 -6.80
N VAL A 32 -3.56 -12.59 -6.07
CA VAL A 32 -2.25 -13.09 -5.62
C VAL A 32 -1.41 -13.49 -6.83
N ALA A 33 -1.95 -14.29 -7.76
CA ALA A 33 -1.19 -14.81 -8.89
C ALA A 33 -0.55 -13.71 -9.74
N TRP A 34 -1.30 -12.67 -10.15
CA TRP A 34 -0.71 -11.60 -10.98
C TRP A 34 0.31 -10.76 -10.20
N ARG A 35 0.11 -10.57 -8.89
CA ARG A 35 1.07 -9.85 -8.03
C ARG A 35 2.38 -10.61 -7.89
N TRP A 36 2.33 -11.93 -7.77
CA TRP A 36 3.53 -12.77 -7.70
C TRP A 36 4.23 -12.92 -9.07
N ILE A 37 3.46 -12.99 -10.16
CA ILE A 37 3.99 -12.97 -11.54
C ILE A 37 4.84 -11.71 -11.79
N PHE A 38 4.44 -10.55 -11.25
CA PHE A 38 5.25 -9.34 -11.30
C PHE A 38 6.33 -9.32 -10.20
N GLY A 39 5.94 -9.65 -8.97
CA GLY A 39 6.73 -9.47 -7.76
C GLY A 39 7.99 -10.31 -7.74
N VAL A 40 7.93 -11.59 -8.13
CA VAL A 40 9.10 -12.46 -8.14
C VAL A 40 10.16 -11.97 -9.13
N PRO A 41 9.85 -11.71 -10.42
CA PRO A 41 10.82 -11.12 -11.34
C PRO A 41 11.35 -9.75 -10.87
N ALA A 42 10.48 -8.89 -10.32
CA ALA A 42 10.90 -7.59 -9.79
C ALA A 42 11.89 -7.73 -8.63
N LEU A 43 11.63 -8.65 -7.68
CA LEU A 43 12.52 -8.94 -6.57
C LEU A 43 13.85 -9.52 -7.05
N LEU A 44 13.85 -10.43 -8.02
CA LEU A 44 15.08 -10.97 -8.61
C LEU A 44 15.91 -9.88 -9.30
N LEU A 45 15.25 -8.94 -10.01
CA LEU A 45 15.93 -7.82 -10.66
C LEU A 45 16.51 -6.84 -9.64
N ILE A 46 15.76 -6.51 -8.58
CA ILE A 46 16.25 -5.69 -7.47
C ILE A 46 17.44 -6.38 -6.79
N TYR A 47 17.32 -7.67 -6.46
CA TYR A 47 18.37 -8.45 -5.83
C TYR A 47 19.66 -8.42 -6.66
N ARG A 48 19.55 -8.66 -7.98
CA ARG A 48 20.69 -8.59 -8.90
C ARG A 48 21.38 -7.23 -8.86
N GLU A 49 20.62 -6.13 -8.92
CA GLU A 49 21.22 -4.78 -8.90
C GLU A 49 21.82 -4.44 -7.52
N VAL A 50 21.21 -4.88 -6.42
CA VAL A 50 21.77 -4.73 -5.07
C VAL A 50 23.08 -5.49 -4.93
N VAL A 51 23.14 -6.76 -5.36
CA VAL A 51 24.36 -7.57 -5.34
C VAL A 51 25.46 -6.93 -6.19
N LYS A 52 25.11 -6.40 -7.37
CA LYS A 52 26.05 -5.68 -8.22
C LYS A 52 26.63 -4.44 -7.54
N VAL A 53 25.81 -3.66 -6.83
CA VAL A 53 26.29 -2.50 -6.06
C VAL A 53 27.20 -2.94 -4.91
N PHE A 54 26.83 -3.99 -4.18
CA PHE A 54 27.67 -4.53 -3.10
C PHE A 54 28.98 -5.14 -3.60
N ALA A 55 29.01 -5.71 -4.79
CA ALA A 55 30.26 -6.21 -5.39
C ALA A 55 31.19 -5.08 -5.83
N ALA A 56 30.65 -3.90 -6.15
CA ALA A 56 31.41 -2.77 -6.70
C ALA A 56 32.05 -1.86 -5.65
N VAL A 57 31.68 -2.00 -4.38
CA VAL A 57 32.02 -1.04 -3.32
C VAL A 57 32.55 -1.80 -2.10
N PRO A 58 33.60 -1.34 -1.40
CA PRO A 58 34.16 -2.02 -0.23
C PRO A 58 33.29 -1.82 1.02
N TRP A 59 32.01 -2.17 0.97
CA TRP A 59 31.07 -1.96 2.08
C TRP A 59 31.47 -2.70 3.38
N ARG A 60 32.25 -3.79 3.27
CA ARG A 60 32.79 -4.50 4.45
C ARG A 60 33.71 -3.63 5.30
N SER A 61 34.41 -2.67 4.69
CA SER A 61 35.30 -1.77 5.44
C SER A 61 34.54 -0.79 6.34
N THR A 62 33.21 -0.69 6.22
CA THR A 62 32.39 0.14 7.11
C THR A 62 32.05 -0.54 8.43
N GLY A 63 32.43 -1.81 8.61
CA GLY A 63 32.18 -2.57 9.85
C GLY A 63 30.71 -2.94 10.07
N VAL A 64 29.86 -2.81 9.04
CA VAL A 64 28.41 -3.09 9.17
C VAL A 64 28.13 -4.55 9.53
N GLU A 65 29.01 -5.49 9.14
CA GLU A 65 28.93 -6.90 9.51
C GLU A 65 29.05 -7.14 11.02
N ALA A 66 29.70 -6.21 11.75
CA ALA A 66 29.85 -6.28 13.20
C ALA A 66 28.66 -5.68 13.96
N VAL A 67 27.73 -5.02 13.27
CA VAL A 67 26.52 -4.46 13.91
C VAL A 67 25.56 -5.59 14.22
N THR A 68 25.62 -6.08 15.46
CA THR A 68 24.69 -7.08 15.96
C THR A 68 23.35 -6.44 16.37
N VAL A 69 22.29 -7.25 16.41
CA VAL A 69 20.98 -6.83 16.96
C VAL A 69 21.12 -6.32 18.40
N ASN A 70 21.99 -6.95 19.20
CA ASN A 70 22.29 -6.48 20.55
C ASN A 70 22.90 -5.09 20.57
N GLN A 71 23.84 -4.78 19.67
CA GLN A 71 24.44 -3.46 19.58
C GLN A 71 23.44 -2.39 19.13
N LEU A 72 22.49 -2.73 18.25
CA LEU A 72 21.38 -1.85 17.88
C LEU A 72 20.50 -1.48 19.07
N LEU A 73 20.33 -2.39 20.03
CA LEU A 73 19.49 -2.19 21.22
C LEU A 73 20.24 -1.51 22.38
N THR A 74 21.54 -1.80 22.56
CA THR A 74 22.32 -1.30 23.71
C THR A 74 23.13 -0.04 23.43
N ASP A 75 23.57 0.18 22.17
CA ASP A 75 24.34 1.35 21.76
C ASP A 75 23.82 1.91 20.41
N PRO A 76 22.65 2.59 20.43
CA PRO A 76 22.02 3.12 19.22
C PRO A 76 22.86 4.23 18.55
N MET A 77 23.72 4.92 19.30
CA MET A 77 24.60 5.94 18.75
C MET A 77 25.72 5.33 17.90
N LYS A 78 26.36 4.28 18.39
CA LYS A 78 27.36 3.55 17.59
C LYS A 78 26.74 2.81 16.41
N ALA A 79 25.54 2.26 16.58
CA ALA A 79 24.81 1.64 15.48
C ALA A 79 24.45 2.66 14.38
N SER A 80 23.92 3.83 14.75
CA SER A 80 23.53 4.87 13.80
C SER A 80 24.70 5.44 13.00
N THR A 81 25.85 5.67 13.64
CA THR A 81 27.08 6.12 12.97
C THR A 81 27.60 5.08 11.97
N THR A 82 27.57 3.79 12.35
CA THR A 82 27.97 2.70 11.45
C THR A 82 27.03 2.57 10.25
N ILE A 83 25.72 2.66 10.48
CA ILE A 83 24.70 2.66 9.42
C ILE A 83 24.87 3.87 8.50
N ALA A 84 25.17 5.06 9.05
CA ALA A 84 25.41 6.26 8.26
C ALA A 84 26.65 6.12 7.37
N ALA A 85 27.75 5.59 7.90
CA ALA A 85 28.96 5.32 7.12
C ALA A 85 28.69 4.30 6.00
N PHE A 86 27.97 3.22 6.30
CA PHE A 86 27.53 2.25 5.29
C PHE A 86 26.66 2.89 4.21
N ALA A 87 25.68 3.72 4.60
CA ALA A 87 24.79 4.40 3.67
C ALA A 87 25.52 5.40 2.77
N GLN A 88 26.57 6.07 3.25
CA GLN A 88 27.40 6.96 2.43
C GLN A 88 28.17 6.21 1.34
N VAL A 89 28.62 4.99 1.64
CA VAL A 89 29.41 4.15 0.76
C VAL A 89 28.52 3.46 -0.29
N VAL A 90 27.42 2.85 0.13
CA VAL A 90 26.52 2.07 -0.73
C VAL A 90 25.44 2.93 -1.41
N GLY A 91 24.97 3.97 -0.72
CA GLY A 91 23.82 4.79 -1.10
C GLY A 91 23.90 5.38 -2.51
N PRO A 92 25.04 5.96 -2.96
CA PRO A 92 25.16 6.49 -4.31
C PRO A 92 24.95 5.43 -5.41
N GLY A 93 25.44 4.21 -5.19
CA GLY A 93 25.26 3.08 -6.12
C GLY A 93 23.80 2.64 -6.19
N LEU A 94 23.15 2.48 -5.03
CA LEU A 94 21.73 2.13 -4.96
C LEU A 94 20.85 3.22 -5.58
N TYR A 95 21.15 4.50 -5.33
CA TYR A 95 20.40 5.62 -5.89
C TYR A 95 20.49 5.64 -7.43
N ARG A 96 21.68 5.41 -7.97
CA ARG A 96 21.89 5.31 -9.42
C ARG A 96 21.11 4.15 -10.04
N SER A 97 21.01 3.00 -9.37
CA SER A 97 20.17 1.91 -9.86
C SER A 97 18.67 2.24 -9.72
N ALA A 98 18.27 2.84 -8.59
CA ALA A 98 16.89 3.18 -8.32
C ALA A 98 16.30 4.20 -9.31
N ILE A 99 17.10 5.17 -9.82
CA ILE A 99 16.61 6.23 -10.70
C ILE A 99 15.97 5.73 -11.99
N TRP A 100 16.45 4.59 -12.53
CA TRP A 100 15.92 3.98 -13.74
C TRP A 100 15.09 2.73 -13.42
N LEU A 101 15.47 1.98 -12.39
CA LEU A 101 14.78 0.73 -12.04
C LEU A 101 13.40 1.01 -11.44
N ALA A 102 13.28 1.99 -10.55
CA ALA A 102 11.99 2.34 -9.94
C ALA A 102 10.93 2.75 -10.97
N PRO A 103 11.17 3.70 -11.91
CA PRO A 103 10.16 4.05 -12.91
C PRO A 103 9.86 2.89 -13.84
N LEU A 104 10.86 2.08 -14.23
CA LEU A 104 10.64 0.88 -15.03
C LEU A 104 9.69 -0.11 -14.31
N LEU A 105 9.98 -0.43 -13.05
CA LEU A 105 9.15 -1.32 -12.24
C LEU A 105 7.74 -0.78 -12.04
N LEU A 106 7.57 0.54 -11.86
CA LEU A 106 6.26 1.17 -11.73
C LEU A 106 5.44 1.07 -13.02
N VAL A 107 6.06 1.27 -14.19
CA VAL A 107 5.40 1.14 -15.49
C VAL A 107 4.99 -0.30 -15.74
N VAL A 108 5.92 -1.25 -15.56
CA VAL A 108 5.63 -2.69 -15.73
C VAL A 108 4.56 -3.14 -14.74
N TRP A 109 4.63 -2.72 -13.48
CA TRP A 109 3.60 -2.99 -12.48
C TRP A 109 2.23 -2.46 -12.91
N ALA A 110 2.15 -1.23 -13.44
CA ALA A 110 0.88 -0.67 -13.88
C ALA A 110 0.27 -1.45 -15.04
N VAL A 111 1.10 -1.93 -15.98
CA VAL A 111 0.68 -2.79 -17.08
C VAL A 111 0.15 -4.13 -16.56
N VAL A 112 0.96 -4.84 -15.76
CA VAL A 112 0.59 -6.16 -15.22
C VAL A 112 -0.62 -6.06 -14.29
N SER A 113 -0.70 -5.02 -13.46
CA SER A 113 -1.84 -4.76 -12.58
C SER A 113 -3.11 -4.42 -13.37
N GLY A 114 -3.00 -3.66 -14.47
CA GLY A 114 -4.12 -3.42 -15.37
C GLY A 114 -4.68 -4.71 -15.97
N LEU A 115 -3.81 -5.60 -16.44
CA LEU A 115 -4.20 -6.93 -16.95
C LEU A 115 -4.82 -7.81 -15.86
N GLY A 116 -4.15 -7.93 -14.72
CA GLY A 116 -4.62 -8.73 -13.58
C GLY A 116 -6.00 -8.28 -13.10
N ARG A 117 -6.22 -6.96 -12.99
CA ARG A 117 -7.53 -6.40 -12.62
C ARG A 117 -8.59 -6.57 -13.69
N THR A 118 -8.23 -6.56 -14.97
CA THR A 118 -9.15 -6.89 -16.07
C THR A 118 -9.70 -8.31 -15.89
N VAL A 119 -8.82 -9.28 -15.61
CA VAL A 119 -9.20 -10.67 -15.35
C VAL A 119 -10.03 -10.79 -14.08
N LEU A 120 -9.62 -10.12 -12.99
CA LEU A 120 -10.35 -10.11 -11.72
C LEU A 120 -11.78 -9.58 -11.90
N LEU A 121 -11.95 -8.41 -12.53
CA LEU A 121 -13.26 -7.80 -12.74
C LEU A 121 -14.16 -8.68 -13.61
N LYS A 122 -13.64 -9.22 -14.72
CA LYS A 122 -14.38 -10.15 -15.59
C LYS A 122 -14.79 -11.43 -14.86
N ARG A 123 -13.99 -11.89 -13.89
CA ARG A 123 -14.32 -13.05 -13.06
C ARG A 123 -15.35 -12.73 -11.98
N MET A 124 -15.30 -11.53 -11.42
CA MET A 124 -16.27 -11.05 -10.44
C MET A 124 -17.66 -10.90 -11.05
N ASP A 125 -17.75 -10.31 -12.23
CA ASP A 125 -19.00 -10.13 -12.97
C ASP A 125 -18.73 -10.17 -14.48
N ARG A 126 -19.33 -11.14 -15.16
CA ARG A 126 -19.15 -11.37 -16.61
C ARG A 126 -19.81 -10.30 -17.48
N SER A 127 -20.73 -9.51 -16.92
CA SER A 127 -21.40 -8.41 -17.64
C SER A 127 -20.50 -7.19 -17.82
N LEU A 128 -19.45 -7.06 -16.99
CA LEU A 128 -18.49 -5.98 -17.07
C LEU A 128 -17.68 -6.06 -18.37
N ARG A 129 -17.41 -4.91 -18.98
CA ARG A 129 -16.59 -4.79 -20.19
C ARG A 129 -15.28 -4.08 -19.85
N PRO A 130 -14.36 -4.72 -19.09
CA PRO A 130 -13.13 -4.07 -18.69
C PRO A 130 -12.24 -3.83 -19.92
N ASN A 131 -11.88 -2.57 -20.15
CA ASN A 131 -10.90 -2.20 -21.15
C ASN A 131 -9.50 -2.19 -20.51
N ALA A 132 -8.66 -3.16 -20.90
CA ALA A 132 -7.31 -3.31 -20.36
C ALA A 132 -6.47 -2.03 -20.52
N GLY A 133 -6.54 -1.37 -21.68
CA GLY A 133 -5.77 -0.14 -21.94
C GLY A 133 -6.18 1.00 -21.00
N THR A 134 -7.49 1.18 -20.78
CA THR A 134 -7.99 2.16 -19.82
C THR A 134 -7.56 1.82 -18.39
N LEU A 135 -7.61 0.55 -18.01
CA LEU A 135 -7.22 0.10 -16.67
C LEU A 135 -5.72 0.28 -16.41
N MET A 136 -4.86 0.03 -17.41
CA MET A 136 -3.42 0.29 -17.34
C MET A 136 -3.13 1.77 -17.13
N LEU A 137 -3.76 2.64 -17.93
CA LEU A 137 -3.56 4.08 -17.82
C LEU A 137 -4.08 4.64 -16.48
N LEU A 138 -5.20 4.12 -15.98
CA LEU A 138 -5.69 4.45 -14.63
C LEU A 138 -4.75 3.94 -13.53
N GLN A 139 -4.05 2.81 -13.73
CA GLN A 139 -3.01 2.39 -12.78
C GLN A 139 -1.78 3.30 -12.82
N LEU A 140 -1.33 3.71 -14.00
CA LEU A 140 -0.25 4.69 -14.12
C LEU A 140 -0.63 6.00 -13.44
N LEU A 141 -1.86 6.48 -13.65
CA LEU A 141 -2.34 7.69 -13.00
C LEU A 141 -2.37 7.55 -11.47
N ARG A 142 -2.64 6.35 -10.95
CA ARG A 142 -2.61 6.06 -9.51
C ARG A 142 -1.19 6.05 -8.92
N VAL A 143 -0.15 5.89 -9.73
CA VAL A 143 1.25 6.03 -9.28
C VAL A 143 1.55 7.49 -8.91
N LEU A 144 0.95 8.47 -9.59
CA LEU A 144 1.19 9.89 -9.32
C LEU A 144 0.84 10.32 -7.89
N PRO A 145 -0.36 10.09 -7.35
CA PRO A 145 -0.67 10.45 -5.98
C PRO A 145 0.16 9.65 -4.98
N LEU A 146 0.56 8.41 -5.29
CA LEU A 146 1.47 7.63 -4.44
C LEU A 146 2.86 8.28 -4.38
N ALA A 147 3.42 8.65 -5.53
CA ALA A 147 4.70 9.33 -5.64
C ALA A 147 4.66 10.72 -4.97
N LEU A 148 3.56 11.45 -5.13
CA LEU A 148 3.33 12.73 -4.48
C LEU A 148 3.26 12.56 -2.95
N SER A 149 2.47 11.62 -2.44
CA SER A 149 2.39 11.32 -1.01
C SER A 149 3.76 10.97 -0.44
N PHE A 150 4.51 10.11 -1.14
CA PHE A 150 5.87 9.76 -0.73
C PHE A 150 6.82 10.97 -0.74
N GLY A 151 6.76 11.80 -1.79
CA GLY A 151 7.57 13.02 -1.89
C GLY A 151 7.27 14.02 -0.78
N VAL A 152 5.99 14.25 -0.48
CA VAL A 152 5.53 15.11 0.62
C VAL A 152 5.99 14.56 1.96
N TRP A 153 5.84 13.24 2.18
CA TRP A 153 6.32 12.58 3.40
C TRP A 153 7.84 12.77 3.56
N TRP A 154 8.62 12.46 2.51
CA TRP A 154 10.07 12.55 2.54
C TRP A 154 10.55 13.99 2.78
N ALA A 155 9.95 14.96 2.10
CA ALA A 155 10.24 16.38 2.32
C ALA A 155 9.91 16.80 3.74
N GLY A 156 8.78 16.34 4.30
CA GLY A 156 8.39 16.60 5.68
C GLY A 156 9.34 15.99 6.70
N VAL A 157 9.76 14.73 6.53
CA VAL A 157 10.75 14.07 7.40
C VAL A 157 12.08 14.83 7.36
N ARG A 158 12.54 15.25 6.18
CA ARG A 158 13.78 16.04 6.05
C ARG A 158 13.66 17.42 6.70
N ALA A 159 12.52 18.09 6.56
CA ALA A 159 12.26 19.37 7.20
C ALA A 159 12.24 19.24 8.74
N LEU A 160 11.60 18.18 9.25
CA LEU A 160 11.60 17.87 10.68
C LEU A 160 13.00 17.53 11.19
N ALA A 161 13.79 16.75 10.46
CA ALA A 161 15.18 16.47 10.83
C ALA A 161 16.04 17.74 10.84
N ALA A 162 15.85 18.62 9.84
CA ALA A 162 16.57 19.89 9.79
C ALA A 162 16.22 20.78 10.99
N TRP A 163 14.94 20.89 11.32
CA TRP A 163 14.45 21.73 12.41
C TRP A 163 14.75 21.17 13.81
N ALA A 164 14.52 19.88 14.04
CA ALA A 164 14.61 19.28 15.37
C ALA A 164 16.01 18.74 15.72
N ILE A 165 16.86 18.47 14.72
CA ILE A 165 18.17 17.83 14.94
C ILE A 165 19.30 18.72 14.42
N LEU A 166 19.32 19.00 13.10
CA LEU A 166 20.49 19.63 12.47
C LEU A 166 20.70 21.08 12.90
N GLN A 167 19.63 21.89 12.93
CA GLN A 167 19.72 23.30 13.34
C GLN A 167 20.10 23.48 14.82
N PRO A 168 19.49 22.76 15.78
CA PRO A 168 19.92 22.81 17.19
C PRO A 168 21.39 22.45 17.37
N ILE A 169 21.86 21.37 16.73
CA ILE A 169 23.27 20.97 16.78
C ILE A 169 24.18 22.06 16.22
N ALA A 170 23.83 22.66 15.07
CA ALA A 170 24.60 23.74 14.46
C ALA A 170 24.65 25.01 15.32
N ALA A 171 23.62 25.25 16.14
CA ALA A 171 23.56 26.36 17.10
C ALA A 171 24.24 26.05 18.44
N GLY A 172 24.86 24.87 18.60
CA GLY A 172 25.47 24.44 19.86
C GLY A 172 24.47 23.97 20.92
N GLY A 173 23.20 23.75 20.56
CA GLY A 173 22.15 23.24 21.43
C GLY A 173 21.97 21.72 21.32
N GLU A 174 21.14 21.17 22.21
CA GLU A 174 20.80 19.74 22.20
C GLU A 174 19.72 19.40 21.15
N PRO A 175 19.82 18.24 20.48
CA PRO A 175 18.82 17.81 19.51
C PRO A 175 17.49 17.44 20.18
N ALA A 176 16.40 17.98 19.66
CA ALA A 176 15.04 17.71 20.13
C ALA A 176 14.49 16.39 19.56
N MET A 177 15.07 15.27 19.97
CA MET A 177 14.74 13.92 19.45
C MET A 177 13.25 13.58 19.61
N MET A 178 12.64 13.95 20.74
CA MET A 178 11.21 13.73 20.98
C MET A 178 10.33 14.52 20.00
N ALA A 179 10.71 15.75 19.67
CA ALA A 179 9.98 16.56 18.70
C ALA A 179 10.11 15.98 17.28
N TYR A 180 11.30 15.47 16.93
CA TYR A 180 11.51 14.77 15.66
C TYR A 180 10.62 13.52 15.55
N VAL A 181 10.69 12.60 16.53
CA VAL A 181 9.92 11.35 16.52
C VAL A 181 8.42 11.64 16.53
N GLY A 182 7.96 12.52 17.42
CA GLY A 182 6.55 12.94 17.48
C GLY A 182 6.07 13.56 16.17
N GLY A 183 6.89 14.42 15.56
CA GLY A 183 6.59 15.02 14.26
C GLY A 183 6.49 14.00 13.13
N VAL A 184 7.40 13.02 13.07
CA VAL A 184 7.38 11.95 12.05
C VAL A 184 6.13 11.08 12.20
N ILE A 185 5.72 10.76 13.43
CA ILE A 185 4.48 10.01 13.70
C ILE A 185 3.26 10.80 13.22
N VAL A 186 3.13 12.07 13.63
CA VAL A 186 2.01 12.95 13.25
C VAL A 186 1.95 13.12 11.73
N LEU A 187 3.09 13.34 11.07
CA LEU A 187 3.18 13.46 9.61
C LEU A 187 2.72 12.18 8.90
N SER A 188 3.18 11.02 9.39
CA SER A 188 2.84 9.72 8.81
C SER A 188 1.35 9.39 8.97
N LEU A 189 0.79 9.63 10.16
CA LEU A 189 -0.64 9.44 10.43
C LEU A 189 -1.50 10.43 9.65
N GLY A 190 -1.12 11.70 9.58
CA GLY A 190 -1.83 12.72 8.83
C GLY A 190 -1.90 12.37 7.34
N LEU A 191 -0.76 11.99 6.75
CA LEU A 191 -0.71 11.57 5.35
C LEU A 191 -1.53 10.30 5.09
N PHE A 192 -1.50 9.35 6.03
CA PHE A 192 -2.33 8.15 5.98
C PHE A 192 -3.82 8.50 5.98
N VAL A 193 -4.28 9.39 6.87
CA VAL A 193 -5.68 9.84 6.94
C VAL A 193 -6.10 10.53 5.63
N VAL A 194 -5.26 11.44 5.10
CA VAL A 194 -5.53 12.11 3.81
C VAL A 194 -5.62 11.08 2.68
N THR A 195 -4.69 10.13 2.63
CA THR A 195 -4.69 9.08 1.60
C THR A 195 -5.89 8.14 1.74
N ALA A 196 -6.33 7.82 2.96
CA ALA A 196 -7.54 7.05 3.21
C ALA A 196 -8.81 7.83 2.84
N ALA A 197 -8.84 9.15 3.05
CA ALA A 197 -9.97 10.00 2.72
C ALA A 197 -10.14 10.23 1.22
N VAL A 198 -9.04 10.24 0.44
CA VAL A 198 -9.05 10.57 -1.00
C VAL A 198 -8.84 9.33 -1.89
N GLY A 199 -8.22 8.27 -1.37
CA GLY A 199 -7.80 7.09 -2.15
C GLY A 199 -8.94 6.27 -2.77
N TRP A 200 -10.19 6.48 -2.34
CA TRP A 200 -11.36 5.84 -2.94
C TRP A 200 -11.60 6.29 -4.39
N VAL A 201 -11.27 7.55 -4.74
CA VAL A 201 -11.45 8.11 -6.09
C VAL A 201 -10.71 7.26 -7.12
N PHE A 202 -9.42 7.02 -6.89
CA PHE A 202 -8.57 6.20 -7.75
C PHE A 202 -8.91 4.70 -7.72
N SER A 203 -9.60 4.25 -6.67
CA SER A 203 -10.04 2.86 -6.55
C SER A 203 -11.38 2.63 -7.27
N LEU A 204 -12.22 3.66 -7.38
CA LEU A 204 -13.52 3.62 -8.04
C LEU A 204 -13.44 3.84 -9.55
N ALA A 205 -12.55 4.72 -10.04
CA ALA A 205 -12.44 5.01 -11.47
C ALA A 205 -12.23 3.76 -12.36
N PRO A 206 -11.36 2.77 -12.00
CA PRO A 206 -11.24 1.52 -12.75
C PRO A 206 -12.55 0.73 -12.85
N LEU A 207 -13.34 0.75 -11.78
CA LEU A 207 -14.62 0.04 -11.72
C LEU A 207 -15.66 0.73 -12.60
N LEU A 208 -15.75 2.06 -12.54
CA LEU A 208 -16.67 2.84 -13.39
C LEU A 208 -16.33 2.70 -14.87
N SER A 209 -15.05 2.64 -15.22
CA SER A 209 -14.63 2.37 -16.60
C SER A 209 -15.13 1.00 -17.07
N ALA A 210 -15.03 -0.04 -16.22
CA ALA A 210 -15.49 -1.38 -16.57
C ALA A 210 -17.03 -1.51 -16.65
N ILE A 211 -17.77 -0.72 -15.85
CA ILE A 211 -19.24 -0.71 -15.85
C ILE A 211 -19.78 0.10 -17.04
N LYS A 212 -19.28 1.32 -17.24
CA LYS A 212 -19.81 2.26 -18.23
C LYS A 212 -19.12 2.19 -19.59
N GLY A 213 -18.03 1.42 -19.73
CA GLY A 213 -17.22 1.36 -20.95
C GLY A 213 -16.51 2.68 -21.30
N GLN A 214 -16.35 3.57 -20.31
CA GLN A 214 -15.80 4.91 -20.52
C GLN A 214 -14.26 4.91 -20.57
N GLY A 215 -13.72 5.95 -21.22
CA GLY A 215 -12.29 6.25 -21.21
C GLY A 215 -11.76 6.71 -19.83
N PRO A 216 -10.43 6.76 -19.65
CA PRO A 216 -9.76 6.96 -18.36
C PRO A 216 -10.15 8.28 -17.69
N MET A 217 -10.08 9.40 -18.43
CA MET A 217 -10.38 10.73 -17.88
C MET A 217 -11.86 10.92 -17.56
N ALA A 218 -12.74 10.34 -18.39
CA ALA A 218 -14.18 10.33 -18.13
C ALA A 218 -14.51 9.56 -16.84
N SER A 219 -13.93 8.36 -16.67
CA SER A 219 -14.15 7.57 -15.46
C SER A 219 -13.58 8.21 -14.19
N LEU A 220 -12.45 8.92 -14.30
CA LEU A 220 -11.91 9.69 -13.18
C LEU A 220 -12.82 10.87 -12.82
N ARG A 221 -13.27 11.64 -13.82
CA ARG A 221 -14.21 12.74 -13.60
C ARG A 221 -15.50 12.23 -12.96
N ASP A 222 -16.04 11.12 -13.47
CA ASP A 222 -17.24 10.49 -12.93
C ASP A 222 -17.03 10.03 -11.48
N SER A 223 -15.85 9.51 -11.15
CA SER A 223 -15.54 9.09 -9.77
C SER A 223 -15.57 10.24 -8.76
N LEU A 224 -15.29 11.49 -9.19
CA LEU A 224 -15.39 12.68 -8.35
C LEU A 224 -16.83 13.16 -8.15
N HIS A 225 -17.74 12.84 -9.08
CA HIS A 225 -19.14 13.29 -9.07
C HIS A 225 -20.11 12.26 -8.48
N VAL A 226 -19.60 11.24 -7.79
CA VAL A 226 -20.41 10.21 -7.15
C VAL A 226 -21.05 10.79 -5.89
N GLY A 227 -22.23 11.41 -6.02
CA GLY A 227 -22.94 12.11 -4.95
C GLY A 227 -23.34 11.21 -3.77
N ARG A 228 -24.52 10.57 -3.86
CA ARG A 228 -25.17 9.86 -2.74
C ARG A 228 -24.36 8.68 -2.16
N MET A 229 -23.46 8.08 -2.95
CA MET A 229 -22.62 6.94 -2.50
C MET A 229 -21.29 7.36 -1.84
N ARG A 230 -20.91 8.66 -1.88
CA ARG A 230 -19.61 9.12 -1.37
C ARG A 230 -19.36 8.69 0.08
N GLY A 231 -20.38 8.82 0.92
CA GLY A 231 -20.29 8.43 2.34
C GLY A 231 -19.90 6.96 2.52
N GLY A 232 -20.59 6.05 1.84
CA GLY A 232 -20.29 4.61 1.92
C GLY A 232 -18.93 4.23 1.33
N LEU A 233 -18.50 4.89 0.25
CA LEU A 233 -17.19 4.66 -0.35
C LEU A 233 -16.04 5.10 0.56
N VAL A 234 -16.19 6.27 1.19
CA VAL A 234 -15.24 6.80 2.19
C VAL A 234 -15.20 5.90 3.42
N GLU A 235 -16.36 5.49 3.93
CA GLU A 235 -16.48 4.59 5.09
C GLU A 235 -15.74 3.27 4.82
N ILE A 236 -16.03 2.60 3.71
CA ILE A 236 -15.35 1.35 3.32
C ILE A 236 -13.85 1.55 3.17
N ASN A 237 -13.40 2.65 2.53
CA ASN A 237 -11.98 2.89 2.33
C ASN A 237 -11.25 3.18 3.64
N MET A 238 -11.87 3.90 4.57
CA MET A 238 -11.33 4.21 5.89
C MET A 238 -11.20 2.93 6.72
N VAL A 239 -12.26 2.11 6.79
CA VAL A 239 -12.24 0.83 7.51
C VAL A 239 -11.14 -0.08 6.97
N LEU A 240 -11.04 -0.22 5.65
CA LEU A 240 -9.98 -1.04 5.05
C LEU A 240 -8.57 -0.50 5.28
N SER A 241 -8.42 0.82 5.38
CA SER A 241 -7.15 1.43 5.72
C SER A 241 -6.76 1.06 7.15
N ILE A 242 -7.69 1.13 8.11
CA ILE A 242 -7.49 0.69 9.50
C ILE A 242 -7.12 -0.80 9.54
N VAL A 243 -7.84 -1.66 8.82
CA VAL A 243 -7.55 -3.10 8.72
C VAL A 243 -6.12 -3.33 8.20
N LYS A 244 -5.66 -2.56 7.21
CA LYS A 244 -4.28 -2.67 6.70
C LYS A 244 -3.22 -2.29 7.74
N ILE A 245 -3.46 -1.25 8.53
CA ILE A 245 -2.57 -0.92 9.65
C ILE A 245 -2.58 -2.07 10.65
N ALA A 246 -3.75 -2.59 11.03
CA ALA A 246 -3.83 -3.70 11.96
C ALA A 246 -3.09 -4.95 11.46
N LEU A 247 -3.18 -5.28 10.17
CA LEU A 247 -2.42 -6.36 9.56
C LEU A 247 -0.91 -6.11 9.59
N LEU A 248 -0.47 -4.87 9.37
CA LEU A 248 0.94 -4.51 9.44
C LEU A 248 1.45 -4.63 10.88
N VAL A 249 0.69 -4.13 11.87
CA VAL A 249 1.01 -4.28 13.29
C VAL A 249 1.07 -5.76 13.68
N LEU A 250 0.11 -6.57 13.23
CA LEU A 250 0.10 -8.00 13.52
C LEU A 250 1.30 -8.72 12.87
N ALA A 251 1.67 -8.37 11.64
CA ALA A 251 2.87 -8.88 11.00
C ALA A 251 4.13 -8.47 11.77
N LEU A 252 4.20 -7.23 12.28
CA LEU A 252 5.30 -6.76 13.13
C LEU A 252 5.39 -7.57 14.43
N VAL A 253 4.27 -7.74 15.13
CA VAL A 253 4.19 -8.52 16.38
C VAL A 253 4.62 -9.96 16.14
N PHE A 254 4.10 -10.61 15.09
CA PHE A 254 4.51 -11.96 14.73
C PHE A 254 5.98 -12.05 14.34
N SER A 255 6.54 -11.06 13.64
CA SER A 255 7.97 -11.00 13.33
C SER A 255 8.82 -10.87 14.61
N ALA A 256 8.28 -10.22 15.64
CA ALA A 256 8.94 -10.04 16.94
C ALA A 256 8.73 -11.22 17.91
N CYS A 257 7.75 -12.11 17.67
CA CYS A 257 7.47 -13.26 18.55
C CYS A 257 8.68 -14.15 18.88
N PRO A 258 9.64 -14.38 17.97
CA PRO A 258 10.82 -15.18 18.29
C PRO A 258 11.85 -14.44 19.18
N LEU A 259 11.78 -13.11 19.30
CA LEU A 259 12.79 -12.32 20.02
C LEU A 259 13.02 -12.69 21.48
N PRO A 260 12.10 -13.29 22.25
CA PRO A 260 12.41 -13.78 23.60
C PRO A 260 13.29 -15.04 23.63
N PHE A 261 13.43 -15.77 22.52
CA PHE A 261 14.16 -17.04 22.44
C PHE A 261 15.49 -16.93 21.69
N GLN A 262 16.15 -15.76 21.74
CA GLN A 262 17.35 -15.47 20.92
C GLN A 262 18.50 -16.44 21.17
N THR A 263 18.57 -17.08 22.34
CA THR A 263 19.62 -18.05 22.68
C THR A 263 19.44 -19.39 21.95
N GLU A 264 18.21 -19.73 21.59
CA GLU A 264 17.86 -21.03 20.98
C GLU A 264 17.58 -20.93 19.47
N ILE A 265 17.50 -19.71 18.94
CA ILE A 265 17.08 -19.45 17.57
C ILE A 265 18.29 -19.34 16.63
N THR A 266 18.20 -20.02 15.49
CA THR A 266 19.16 -19.88 14.39
C THR A 266 18.73 -18.79 13.40
N ASP A 267 19.70 -18.21 12.68
CA ASP A 267 19.43 -17.24 11.61
C ASP A 267 18.52 -17.83 10.51
N GLU A 268 18.70 -19.11 10.21
CA GLU A 268 17.87 -19.83 9.23
C GLU A 268 16.40 -19.91 9.70
N PHE A 269 16.16 -20.20 10.98
CA PHE A 269 14.81 -20.20 11.54
C PHE A 269 14.16 -18.81 11.44
N LEU A 270 14.89 -17.74 11.80
CA LEU A 270 14.39 -16.36 11.69
C LEU A 270 14.03 -16.00 10.26
N PHE A 271 14.86 -16.40 9.29
CA PHE A 271 14.60 -16.15 7.89
C PHE A 271 13.27 -16.80 7.46
N TRP A 272 13.10 -18.10 7.71
CA TRP A 272 11.89 -18.83 7.31
C TRP A 272 10.64 -18.36 8.07
N TRP A 273 10.78 -18.01 9.34
CA TRP A 273 9.69 -17.44 10.13
C TRP A 273 9.22 -16.10 9.56
N ASN A 274 10.13 -15.16 9.34
CA ASN A 274 9.80 -13.86 8.76
C ASN A 274 9.25 -14.00 7.33
N PHE A 275 9.78 -14.94 6.55
CA PHE A 275 9.27 -15.27 5.23
C PHE A 275 7.82 -15.76 5.29
N ALA A 276 7.49 -16.66 6.22
CA ALA A 276 6.13 -17.15 6.42
C ALA A 276 5.17 -16.03 6.87
N VAL A 277 5.60 -15.18 7.80
CA VAL A 277 4.82 -14.01 8.25
C VAL A 277 4.58 -13.04 7.10
N ALA A 278 5.59 -12.79 6.26
CA ALA A 278 5.46 -11.93 5.08
C ALA A 278 4.47 -12.51 4.06
N ILE A 279 4.55 -13.81 3.75
CA ILE A 279 3.57 -14.48 2.87
C ILE A 279 2.16 -14.33 3.44
N TRP A 280 1.97 -14.62 4.72
CA TRP A 280 0.67 -14.51 5.39
C TRP A 280 0.13 -13.07 5.29
N TYR A 281 0.96 -12.07 5.54
CA TYR A 281 0.60 -10.65 5.42
C TYR A 281 0.15 -10.31 4.00
N PHE A 282 0.89 -10.73 2.98
CA PHE A 282 0.53 -10.47 1.58
C PHE A 282 -0.80 -11.13 1.20
N LEU A 283 -1.01 -12.39 1.57
CA LEU A 283 -2.27 -13.10 1.31
C LEU A 283 -3.46 -12.43 1.99
N ALA A 284 -3.32 -12.04 3.26
CA ALA A 284 -4.38 -11.34 4.00
C ALA A 284 -4.67 -9.97 3.39
N SER A 285 -3.64 -9.19 3.06
CA SER A 285 -3.77 -7.87 2.42
C SER A 285 -4.47 -7.96 1.06
N ASP A 286 -4.17 -8.99 0.27
CA ASP A 286 -4.77 -9.24 -1.05
C ASP A 286 -6.24 -9.61 -0.94
N PHE A 287 -6.59 -10.45 0.04
CA PHE A 287 -7.99 -10.77 0.34
C PHE A 287 -8.82 -9.50 0.63
N PHE A 288 -8.33 -8.61 1.49
CA PHE A 288 -9.03 -7.35 1.79
C PHE A 288 -9.06 -6.38 0.60
N HIS A 289 -8.06 -6.44 -0.28
CA HIS A 289 -8.09 -5.67 -1.52
C HIS A 289 -9.24 -6.12 -2.44
N VAL A 290 -9.43 -7.43 -2.60
CA VAL A 290 -10.54 -8.01 -3.38
C VAL A 290 -11.88 -7.66 -2.74
N ALA A 291 -12.00 -7.79 -1.41
CA ALA A 291 -13.18 -7.40 -0.65
C ALA A 291 -13.58 -5.94 -0.87
N ARG A 292 -12.61 -5.03 -0.98
CA ARG A 292 -12.88 -3.62 -1.31
C ARG A 292 -13.59 -3.47 -2.64
N VAL A 293 -13.02 -4.09 -3.68
CA VAL A 293 -13.49 -3.93 -5.05
C VAL A 293 -14.90 -4.52 -5.19
N SER A 294 -15.16 -5.68 -4.58
CA SER A 294 -16.50 -6.28 -4.58
C SER A 294 -17.51 -5.44 -3.78
N SER A 295 -17.11 -4.83 -2.68
CA SER A 295 -17.99 -3.92 -1.93
C SER A 295 -18.34 -2.67 -2.74
N TYR A 296 -17.40 -2.11 -3.49
CA TYR A 296 -17.67 -0.97 -4.37
C TYR A 296 -18.64 -1.33 -5.50
N LEU A 297 -18.49 -2.52 -6.09
CA LEU A 297 -19.40 -3.01 -7.13
C LEU A 297 -20.83 -3.19 -6.60
N ARG A 298 -20.97 -3.82 -5.43
CA ARG A 298 -22.28 -4.02 -4.78
C ARG A 298 -22.93 -2.70 -4.38
N LEU A 299 -22.15 -1.77 -3.83
CA LEU A 299 -22.65 -0.44 -3.46
C LEU A 299 -23.15 0.31 -4.70
N TRP A 300 -22.41 0.22 -5.81
CA TRP A 300 -22.82 0.77 -7.09
C TRP A 300 -24.15 0.17 -7.58
N GLN A 301 -24.23 -1.17 -7.63
CA GLN A 301 -25.43 -1.89 -8.07
C GLN A 301 -26.66 -1.49 -7.25
N ALA A 302 -26.56 -1.50 -5.91
CA ALA A 302 -27.64 -1.09 -5.02
C ALA A 302 -28.12 0.35 -5.30
N SER A 303 -27.19 1.29 -5.49
CA SER A 303 -27.54 2.68 -5.79
C SER A 303 -28.27 2.83 -7.14
N SER A 304 -27.85 2.07 -8.14
CA SER A 304 -28.44 2.14 -9.48
C SER A 304 -29.86 1.57 -9.51
N GLU A 305 -30.14 0.55 -8.70
CA GLU A 305 -31.49 0.01 -8.53
C GLU A 305 -32.42 0.99 -7.80
N THR A 306 -31.92 1.70 -6.78
CA THR A 306 -32.69 2.73 -6.09
C THR A 306 -33.09 3.85 -7.04
N VAL A 307 -32.14 4.39 -7.81
CA VAL A 307 -32.42 5.45 -8.80
C VAL A 307 -33.44 5.00 -9.84
N ARG A 308 -33.33 3.75 -10.31
CA ARG A 308 -34.29 3.18 -11.26
C ARG A 308 -35.70 3.09 -10.68
N LYS A 309 -35.85 2.65 -9.42
CA LYS A 309 -37.16 2.58 -8.74
C LYS A 309 -37.76 3.95 -8.49
N GLU A 310 -36.95 4.93 -8.08
CA GLU A 310 -37.37 6.31 -7.88
C GLU A 310 -37.84 6.95 -9.21
N GLY A 311 -37.16 6.66 -10.33
CA GLY A 311 -37.57 7.13 -11.66
C GLY A 311 -38.89 6.53 -12.15
N VAL A 312 -39.10 5.22 -11.95
CA VAL A 312 -40.36 4.54 -12.34
C VAL A 312 -41.56 4.99 -11.50
N LEU A 313 -41.34 5.44 -10.26
CA LEU A 313 -42.42 5.95 -9.40
C LEU A 313 -42.77 7.44 -9.66
N ALA A 314 -41.95 8.14 -10.46
CA ALA A 314 -42.16 9.54 -10.81
C ALA A 314 -42.87 9.72 -12.17
N GLU A 315 -43.02 8.64 -12.94
CA GLU A 315 -43.82 8.55 -14.17
C GLU A 315 -45.23 8.01 -13.87
#